data_AF-A0A059LDJ8-F1
#
_entry.id   AF-A0A059LDJ8-F1
#
_cell.length_a   1.000
_cell.length_b   1.000
_cell.length_c   1.000
_cell.angle_alpha   90.00
_cell.angle_beta   90.00
_cell.angle_gamma   90.00
#
_symmetry.space_group_name_H-M   'P 1'
#
loop_
_entity.id
_entity.type
_entity.pdbx_description
1 polymer ?
#
loop_
_entity_poly.entity_id
_entity_poly.type
_entity_poly.pdbx_seq_one_letter_code
_entity_poly.pdbx_strand_id
1 'polypeptide(L)'
;MLRWYASRRRWWDLATFSLGWFLAVMYHIAHMHPGGLASSQVLGLGGAAWRTLDIVSAQSLLARTIGHALGGRSAAVGLLSNAAFPCLVALHAQVYGAISLATTARLLLLVAGAILGAKLILEGAHTVPAFDTPGARKAGLLFLAAFVVFPLPEVWPLLYWLFHSVWHVCLASAYAHLYRHLESSAPRPKQA
;
A
#
# COMPACT_ATOMS: atom_id res chain seq x y z
N MET A 1 12.43 -11.16 5.93
CA MET A 1 11.25 -11.19 5.04
C MET A 1 11.52 -11.92 3.72
N LEU A 2 12.52 -11.51 2.92
CA LEU A 2 12.80 -12.11 1.60
C LEU A 2 12.99 -13.64 1.62
N ARG A 3 13.81 -14.15 2.55
CA ARG A 3 13.99 -15.60 2.77
C ARG A 3 12.68 -16.33 3.12
N TRP A 4 11.78 -15.67 3.83
CA TRP A 4 10.50 -16.22 4.25
C TRP A 4 9.51 -16.31 3.06
N TYR A 5 9.42 -15.27 2.22
CA TYR A 5 8.62 -15.29 0.99
C TYR A 5 9.12 -16.34 -0.02
N ALA A 6 10.44 -16.43 -0.19
CA ALA A 6 11.07 -17.45 -1.05
C ALA A 6 10.76 -18.87 -0.57
N SER A 7 10.79 -19.10 0.75
CA SER A 7 10.47 -20.42 1.33
C SER A 7 9.01 -20.86 1.13
N ARG A 8 8.09 -19.93 0.88
CA ARG A 8 6.67 -20.21 0.62
C ARG A 8 6.27 -20.14 -0.86
N ARG A 9 7.25 -20.04 -1.78
CA ARG A 9 7.03 -19.91 -3.25
C ARG A 9 6.09 -18.76 -3.64
N ARG A 10 6.06 -17.69 -2.84
CA ARG A 10 5.20 -16.51 -3.08
C ARG A 10 5.89 -15.50 -4.00
N TRP A 11 6.28 -15.94 -5.20
CA TRP A 11 7.07 -15.17 -6.15
C TRP A 11 6.37 -13.90 -6.63
N TRP A 12 5.05 -13.92 -6.74
CA TRP A 12 4.26 -12.76 -7.13
C TRP A 12 4.32 -11.61 -6.11
N ASP A 13 4.31 -11.92 -4.82
CA ASP A 13 4.42 -10.90 -3.77
C ASP A 13 5.82 -10.33 -3.72
N LEU A 14 6.84 -11.18 -3.91
CA LEU A 14 8.22 -10.72 -4.03
C LEU A 14 8.40 -9.79 -5.24
N ALA A 15 7.87 -10.18 -6.40
CA ALA A 15 7.94 -9.36 -7.61
C ALA A 15 7.21 -8.02 -7.42
N THR A 16 6.01 -8.02 -6.83
CA THR A 16 5.26 -6.79 -6.55
C THR A 16 6.03 -5.89 -5.59
N PHE A 17 6.60 -6.45 -4.52
CA PHE A 17 7.40 -5.70 -3.55
C PHE A 17 8.63 -5.09 -4.21
N SER A 18 9.39 -5.88 -4.96
CA SER A 18 10.60 -5.41 -5.66
C SER A 18 10.27 -4.32 -6.68
N LEU A 19 9.16 -4.44 -7.40
CA LEU A 19 8.68 -3.41 -8.31
C LEU A 19 8.34 -2.12 -7.55
N GLY A 20 7.56 -2.21 -6.47
CA GLY A 20 7.24 -1.04 -5.64
C GLY A 20 8.49 -0.35 -5.09
N TRP A 21 9.45 -1.14 -4.59
CA TRP A 21 10.74 -0.61 -4.13
C TRP A 21 11.51 0.08 -5.25
N PHE A 22 11.62 -0.54 -6.43
CA PHE A 22 12.30 0.04 -7.57
C PHE A 22 11.67 1.37 -8.00
N LEU A 23 10.34 1.42 -8.11
CA LEU A 23 9.61 2.63 -8.47
C LEU A 23 9.85 3.75 -7.44
N ALA A 24 9.80 3.42 -6.15
CA ALA A 24 10.08 4.36 -5.08
C ALA A 24 11.51 4.91 -5.19
N VAL A 25 12.52 4.05 -5.40
CA VAL A 25 13.92 4.50 -5.55
C VAL A 25 14.08 5.42 -6.76
N MET A 26 13.53 5.05 -7.92
CA MET A 26 13.61 5.89 -9.12
C MET A 26 12.93 7.25 -8.92
N TYR A 27 11.76 7.27 -8.28
CA TYR A 27 11.10 8.52 -7.90
C TYR A 27 11.97 9.39 -6.98
N HIS A 28 12.57 8.81 -5.93
CA HIS A 28 13.40 9.58 -5.00
C HIS A 28 14.67 10.11 -5.66
N ILE A 29 15.30 9.35 -6.56
CA ILE A 29 16.42 9.85 -7.38
C ILE A 29 15.98 11.04 -8.23
N ALA A 30 14.83 10.93 -8.91
CA ALA A 30 14.26 12.02 -9.71
C ALA A 30 13.92 13.26 -8.84
N HIS A 31 13.38 13.04 -7.64
CA HIS A 31 13.03 14.08 -6.70
C HIS A 31 14.26 14.83 -6.15
N MET A 32 15.39 14.13 -6.01
CA MET A 32 16.67 14.66 -5.55
C MET A 32 17.49 15.34 -6.64
N HIS A 33 16.98 15.45 -7.86
CA HIS A 33 17.66 16.16 -8.92
C HIS A 33 17.92 17.63 -8.52
N PRO A 34 19.11 18.20 -8.77
CA PRO A 34 19.44 19.57 -8.33
C PRO A 34 18.48 20.67 -8.81
N GLY A 35 17.84 20.49 -9.98
CA GLY A 35 16.80 21.40 -10.49
C GLY A 35 15.37 21.05 -10.02
N GLY A 36 15.23 20.13 -9.07
CA GLY A 36 13.95 19.60 -8.58
C GLY A 36 13.26 18.65 -9.56
N LEU A 37 12.13 18.09 -9.10
CA LEU A 37 11.39 17.04 -9.80
C LEU A 37 10.99 17.41 -11.24
N ALA A 38 10.60 18.65 -11.49
CA ALA A 38 10.15 19.13 -12.80
C ALA A 38 11.27 19.12 -13.87
N SER A 39 12.53 19.25 -13.44
CA SER A 39 13.70 19.24 -14.33
C SER A 39 14.32 17.85 -14.53
N SER A 40 13.85 16.85 -13.79
CA SER A 40 14.47 15.52 -13.75
C SER A 40 13.98 14.63 -14.88
N GLN A 41 14.91 13.89 -15.49
CA GLN A 41 14.62 12.81 -16.42
C GLN A 41 15.47 11.59 -16.07
N VAL A 42 14.82 10.47 -15.75
CA VAL A 42 15.48 9.22 -15.38
C VAL A 42 14.94 8.11 -16.27
N LEU A 43 15.84 7.39 -16.96
CA LEU A 43 15.49 6.36 -17.95
C LEU A 43 14.48 6.84 -19.02
N GLY A 44 14.61 8.09 -19.45
CA GLY A 44 13.74 8.69 -20.46
C GLY A 44 12.38 9.21 -19.94
N LEU A 45 12.00 8.92 -18.70
CA LEU A 45 10.77 9.40 -18.08
C LEU A 45 11.04 10.65 -17.24
N GLY A 46 10.16 11.65 -17.35
CA GLY A 46 10.21 12.86 -16.51
C GLY A 46 9.86 12.56 -15.05
N GLY A 47 10.35 13.37 -14.11
CA GLY A 47 10.11 13.17 -12.68
C GLY A 47 8.64 13.12 -12.27
N ALA A 48 7.77 13.87 -12.94
CA ALA A 48 6.32 13.82 -12.71
C ALA A 48 5.73 12.42 -13.03
N ALA A 49 6.25 11.74 -14.06
CA ALA A 49 5.84 10.39 -14.41
C ALA A 49 6.30 9.39 -13.33
N TRP A 50 7.55 9.47 -12.88
CA TRP A 50 8.05 8.63 -11.79
C TRP A 50 7.27 8.80 -10.50
N ARG A 51 6.94 10.05 -10.12
CA ARG A 51 6.08 10.34 -8.97
C ARG A 51 4.71 9.69 -9.12
N THR A 52 4.11 9.77 -10.31
CA THR A 52 2.79 9.19 -10.57
C THR A 52 2.83 7.66 -10.45
N LEU A 53 3.85 7.01 -11.01
CA LEU A 53 4.04 5.56 -10.92
C LEU A 53 4.24 5.10 -9.47
N ASP A 54 5.05 5.81 -8.69
CA ASP A 54 5.25 5.53 -7.27
C ASP A 54 3.94 5.66 -6.48
N ILE A 55 3.21 6.76 -6.65
CA ILE A 55 1.90 6.97 -5.99
C ILE A 55 0.93 5.85 -6.36
N VAL A 56 0.77 5.52 -7.64
CA VAL A 56 -0.17 4.48 -8.08
C VAL A 56 0.22 3.12 -7.50
N SER A 57 1.52 2.80 -7.49
CA SER A 57 2.01 1.54 -6.91
C SER A 57 1.76 1.47 -5.40
N ALA A 58 2.10 2.52 -4.66
CA ALA A 58 1.88 2.60 -3.22
C ALA A 58 0.39 2.47 -2.84
N GLN A 59 -0.48 3.17 -3.56
CA GLN A 59 -1.93 3.12 -3.35
C GLN A 59 -2.51 1.74 -3.72
N SER A 60 -1.99 1.07 -4.76
CA SER A 60 -2.36 -0.30 -5.11
C SER A 60 -2.00 -1.29 -4.00
N LEU A 61 -0.80 -1.16 -3.42
CA LEU A 61 -0.37 -1.98 -2.28
C LEU A 61 -1.22 -1.72 -1.03
N LEU A 62 -1.65 -0.48 -0.83
CA LEU A 62 -2.56 -0.12 0.26
C LEU A 62 -3.96 -0.75 0.07
N ALA A 63 -4.50 -0.77 -1.15
CA ALA A 63 -5.76 -1.48 -1.44
C ALA A 63 -5.66 -2.99 -1.11
N ARG A 64 -4.56 -3.64 -1.53
CA ARG A 64 -4.28 -5.06 -1.22
C ARG A 64 -4.21 -5.31 0.28
N THR A 65 -3.55 -4.40 0.98
CA THR A 65 -3.44 -4.44 2.43
C THR A 65 -4.80 -4.43 3.10
N ILE A 66 -5.70 -3.54 2.69
CA ILE A 66 -7.03 -3.41 3.31
C ILE A 66 -7.77 -4.74 3.18
N GLY A 67 -7.74 -5.37 2.00
CA GLY A 67 -8.30 -6.72 1.81
C GLY A 67 -7.72 -7.76 2.76
N HIS A 68 -6.39 -7.77 2.92
CA HIS A 68 -5.71 -8.67 3.85
C HIS A 68 -6.05 -8.37 5.31
N ALA A 69 -6.09 -7.10 5.72
CA ALA A 69 -6.43 -6.67 7.07
C ALA A 69 -7.86 -7.09 7.45
N LEU A 70 -8.80 -6.97 6.52
CA LEU A 70 -10.18 -7.44 6.71
C LEU A 70 -10.31 -8.97 6.67
N GLY A 71 -9.22 -9.69 6.39
CA GLY A 71 -9.21 -11.14 6.29
C GLY A 71 -10.15 -11.65 5.20
N GLY A 72 -10.18 -11.00 4.04
CA GLY A 72 -11.00 -11.40 2.89
C GLY A 72 -10.65 -12.80 2.40
N ARG A 73 -11.65 -13.65 2.21
CA ARG A 73 -11.49 -15.07 1.80
C ARG A 73 -12.14 -15.37 0.46
N SER A 74 -13.15 -14.60 0.07
CA SER A 74 -13.88 -14.77 -1.17
C SER A 74 -13.07 -14.27 -2.37
N ALA A 75 -13.27 -14.91 -3.52
CA ALA A 75 -12.64 -14.49 -4.78
C ALA A 75 -12.99 -13.04 -5.14
N ALA A 76 -14.21 -12.58 -4.82
CA ALA A 76 -14.66 -11.21 -5.07
C ALA A 76 -13.86 -10.19 -4.24
N VAL A 77 -13.72 -10.41 -2.93
CA VAL A 77 -12.90 -9.53 -2.07
C VAL A 77 -11.43 -9.57 -2.51
N GLY A 78 -10.92 -10.74 -2.88
CA GLY A 78 -9.59 -10.89 -3.47
C GLY A 78 -9.42 -10.06 -4.74
N LEU A 79 -10.35 -10.15 -5.71
CA LEU A 79 -10.29 -9.41 -6.96
C LEU A 79 -10.31 -7.89 -6.72
N LEU A 80 -11.22 -7.42 -5.86
CA LEU A 80 -11.31 -6.00 -5.50
C LEU A 80 -10.00 -5.50 -4.88
N SER A 81 -9.44 -6.28 -3.95
CA SER A 81 -8.22 -5.91 -3.23
C SER A 81 -6.98 -5.87 -4.13
N ASN A 82 -6.93 -6.71 -5.17
CA ASN A 82 -5.75 -6.85 -6.03
C ASN A 82 -5.80 -6.03 -7.32
N ALA A 83 -6.99 -5.88 -7.93
CA ALA A 83 -7.11 -5.38 -9.30
C ALA A 83 -7.96 -4.11 -9.43
N ALA A 84 -8.94 -3.87 -8.56
CA ALA A 84 -9.88 -2.77 -8.76
C ALA A 84 -9.19 -1.40 -8.82
N PHE A 85 -8.27 -1.14 -7.89
CA PHE A 85 -7.54 0.13 -7.88
C PHE A 85 -6.71 0.38 -9.15
N PRO A 86 -5.75 -0.49 -9.55
CA PRO A 86 -4.96 -0.25 -10.76
C PRO A 86 -5.84 -0.19 -12.03
N CYS A 87 -6.92 -0.97 -12.11
CA CYS A 87 -7.86 -0.90 -13.24
C CYS A 87 -8.59 0.44 -13.30
N LEU A 88 -9.09 0.96 -12.18
CA LEU A 88 -9.78 2.25 -12.13
C LEU A 88 -8.85 3.41 -12.45
N VAL A 89 -7.60 3.34 -11.97
CA VAL A 89 -6.55 4.32 -12.29
C VAL A 89 -6.27 4.31 -13.79
N ALA A 90 -6.08 3.13 -14.41
CA ALA A 90 -5.84 3.00 -15.84
C ALA A 90 -7.01 3.52 -16.67
N LEU A 91 -8.25 3.17 -16.29
CA LEU A 91 -9.46 3.66 -16.95
C LEU A 91 -9.58 5.19 -16.84
N HIS A 92 -9.34 5.75 -15.65
CA HIS A 92 -9.37 7.20 -15.45
C HIS A 92 -8.28 7.89 -16.29
N ALA A 93 -7.08 7.34 -16.38
CA ALA A 93 -6.02 7.86 -17.24
C ALA A 93 -6.44 7.86 -18.73
N GLN A 94 -7.07 6.79 -19.20
CA GLN A 94 -7.54 6.69 -20.58
C GLN A 94 -8.63 7.72 -20.91
N VAL A 95 -9.53 7.99 -19.97
CA VAL A 95 -10.65 8.92 -20.20
C VAL A 95 -10.24 10.40 -20.04
N TYR A 96 -9.41 10.71 -19.05
CA TYR A 96 -9.11 12.10 -18.66
C TYR A 96 -7.66 12.52 -18.89
N GLY A 97 -6.77 11.62 -19.33
CA GLY A 97 -5.39 11.91 -19.71
C GLY A 97 -4.41 12.22 -18.56
N ALA A 98 -4.91 12.60 -17.37
CA ALA A 98 -4.07 12.98 -16.24
C ALA A 98 -4.48 12.25 -14.95
N ILE A 99 -3.48 11.96 -14.09
CA ILE A 99 -3.67 11.36 -12.78
C ILE A 99 -3.05 12.27 -11.72
N SER A 100 -3.87 12.72 -10.77
CA SER A 100 -3.41 13.50 -9.62
C SER A 100 -3.41 12.67 -8.33
N LEU A 101 -2.72 13.15 -7.30
CA LEU A 101 -2.79 12.56 -5.96
C LEU A 101 -4.23 12.58 -5.41
N ALA A 102 -4.97 13.67 -5.65
CA ALA A 102 -6.36 13.78 -5.21
C ALA A 102 -7.25 12.73 -5.90
N THR A 103 -7.07 12.53 -7.21
CA THR A 103 -7.78 11.50 -7.97
C THR A 103 -7.48 10.11 -7.43
N THR A 104 -6.19 9.77 -7.28
CA THR A 104 -5.79 8.45 -6.76
C THR A 104 -6.29 8.21 -5.34
N ALA A 105 -6.25 9.21 -4.45
CA ALA A 105 -6.81 9.08 -3.10
C ALA A 105 -8.32 8.79 -3.12
N ARG A 106 -9.10 9.50 -3.95
CA ARG A 106 -10.54 9.26 -4.10
C ARG A 106 -10.84 7.87 -4.63
N LEU A 107 -10.11 7.41 -5.65
CA LEU A 107 -10.24 6.06 -6.20
C LEU A 107 -9.87 5.00 -5.16
N LEU A 108 -8.84 5.23 -4.34
CA LEU A 108 -8.49 4.31 -3.26
C LEU A 108 -9.63 4.23 -2.24
N LEU A 109 -10.17 5.36 -1.79
CA LEU A 109 -11.27 5.38 -0.81
C LEU A 109 -12.49 4.62 -1.34
N LEU A 110 -12.81 4.81 -2.63
CA LEU A 110 -13.88 4.06 -3.30
C LEU A 110 -13.60 2.54 -3.27
N VAL A 111 -12.39 2.13 -3.64
CA VAL A 111 -11.98 0.71 -3.64
C VAL A 111 -11.98 0.14 -2.23
N ALA A 112 -11.47 0.87 -1.25
CA ALA A 112 -11.46 0.47 0.16
C ALA A 112 -12.88 0.28 0.69
N GLY A 113 -13.78 1.21 0.39
CA GLY A 113 -15.20 1.09 0.71
C GLY A 113 -15.86 -0.12 0.04
N ALA A 114 -15.54 -0.37 -1.24
CA ALA A 114 -16.04 -1.54 -1.97
C ALA A 114 -15.51 -2.85 -1.40
N ILE A 115 -14.23 -2.93 -1.02
CA ILE A 115 -13.64 -4.10 -0.36
C ILE A 115 -14.35 -4.36 0.98
N LEU A 116 -14.56 -3.33 1.80
CA LEU A 116 -15.27 -3.45 3.07
C LEU A 116 -16.72 -3.88 2.85
N GLY A 117 -17.44 -3.24 1.92
CA GLY A 117 -18.81 -3.60 1.57
C GLY A 117 -18.93 -5.06 1.11
N ALA A 118 -18.06 -5.48 0.18
CA ALA A 118 -18.01 -6.86 -0.28
C ALA A 118 -17.69 -7.84 0.86
N LYS A 119 -16.76 -7.49 1.76
CA LYS A 119 -16.44 -8.30 2.95
C LYS A 119 -17.69 -8.46 3.83
N LEU A 120 -18.39 -7.38 4.12
CA LEU A 120 -19.57 -7.40 5.00
C LEU A 120 -20.75 -8.15 4.38
N ILE A 121 -21.00 -7.95 3.08
CA ILE A 121 -22.13 -8.56 2.36
C ILE A 121 -21.90 -10.05 2.08
N LEU A 122 -20.70 -10.42 1.59
CA LEU A 122 -20.43 -11.78 1.09
C LEU A 122 -19.90 -12.72 2.17
N GLU A 123 -19.15 -12.19 3.14
CA GLU A 123 -18.50 -13.02 4.18
C GLU A 123 -19.07 -12.73 5.58
N GLY A 124 -19.75 -11.60 5.79
CA GLY A 124 -20.36 -11.23 7.07
C GLY A 124 -19.37 -10.59 8.05
N ALA A 125 -19.88 -9.67 8.88
CA ALA A 125 -19.09 -8.93 9.87
C ALA A 125 -18.38 -9.82 10.90
N HIS A 126 -18.98 -10.96 11.24
CA HIS A 126 -18.43 -11.93 12.20
C HIS A 126 -17.13 -12.61 11.72
N THR A 127 -16.78 -12.49 10.44
CA THR A 127 -15.53 -13.03 9.87
C THR A 127 -14.39 -12.02 9.80
N VAL A 128 -14.63 -10.78 10.25
CA VAL A 128 -13.56 -9.78 10.37
C VAL A 128 -12.62 -10.19 11.52
N PRO A 129 -11.30 -10.23 11.30
CA PRO A 129 -10.36 -10.58 12.35
C PRO A 129 -10.50 -9.66 13.57
N ALA A 130 -10.56 -10.26 14.76
CA ALA A 130 -10.41 -9.50 15.99
C ALA A 130 -8.98 -8.96 16.11
N PHE A 131 -8.84 -7.69 16.44
CA PHE A 131 -7.56 -7.01 16.65
C PHE A 131 -7.29 -6.78 18.14
N ASP A 132 -7.55 -7.80 18.95
CA ASP A 132 -7.48 -7.75 20.41
C ASP A 132 -6.08 -8.07 20.97
N THR A 133 -5.23 -8.72 20.18
CA THR A 133 -3.87 -9.11 20.59
C THR A 133 -2.95 -7.90 20.79
N PRO A 134 -1.95 -7.99 21.70
CA PRO A 134 -0.94 -6.94 21.85
C PRO A 134 -0.23 -6.57 20.54
N GLY A 135 -0.01 -7.56 19.64
CA GLY A 135 0.60 -7.35 18.34
C GLY A 135 -0.29 -6.52 17.39
N ALA A 136 -1.59 -6.82 17.36
CA ALA A 136 -2.57 -6.05 16.60
C ALA A 136 -2.71 -4.61 17.11
N ARG A 137 -2.77 -4.41 18.43
CA ARG A 137 -2.81 -3.07 19.04
C ARG A 137 -1.56 -2.27 18.68
N LYS A 138 -0.38 -2.89 18.75
CA LYS A 138 0.88 -2.26 18.33
C LYS A 138 0.86 -1.87 16.84
N ALA A 139 0.31 -2.72 15.97
CA ALA A 139 0.12 -2.37 14.56
C ALA A 139 -0.77 -1.12 14.40
N GLY A 140 -1.90 -1.07 15.11
CA GLY A 140 -2.79 0.09 15.10
C GLY A 140 -2.13 1.39 15.56
N LEU A 141 -1.37 1.34 16.67
CA LEU A 141 -0.61 2.50 17.15
C LEU A 141 0.46 2.97 16.16
N LEU A 142 1.14 2.04 15.49
CA LEU A 142 2.14 2.37 14.46
C LEU A 142 1.50 2.97 13.20
N PHE A 143 0.33 2.48 12.79
CA PHE A 143 -0.45 3.14 11.72
C PHE A 143 -0.85 4.55 12.12
N LEU A 144 -1.36 4.75 13.35
CA LEU A 144 -1.72 6.07 13.86
C LEU A 144 -0.51 7.01 13.86
N ALA A 145 0.64 6.56 14.37
CA ALA A 145 1.89 7.32 14.33
C ALA A 145 2.30 7.67 12.89
N ALA A 146 2.19 6.72 11.96
CA ALA A 146 2.46 6.98 10.55
C ALA A 146 1.53 8.08 9.98
N PHE A 147 0.23 8.04 10.28
CA PHE A 147 -0.71 9.07 9.82
C PHE A 147 -0.44 10.45 10.44
N VAL A 148 -0.02 10.51 11.71
CA VAL A 148 0.38 11.77 12.36
C VAL A 148 1.66 12.34 11.74
N VAL A 149 2.61 11.48 11.38
CA VAL A 149 3.89 11.90 10.78
C VAL A 149 3.75 12.24 9.29
N PHE A 150 2.80 11.64 8.57
CA PHE A 150 2.60 11.84 7.14
C PHE A 150 2.49 13.30 6.66
N PRO A 151 1.75 14.22 7.32
CA PRO A 151 1.68 15.61 6.89
C PRO A 151 2.90 16.46 7.30
N LEU A 152 3.74 15.98 8.22
CA LEU A 152 4.85 16.75 8.77
C LEU A 152 5.94 17.17 7.78
N PRO A 153 6.27 16.40 6.71
CA PRO A 153 7.16 16.87 5.66
C PRO A 153 6.68 18.14 4.95
N GLU A 154 5.37 18.40 4.90
CA GLU A 154 4.80 19.63 4.34
C GLU A 154 4.86 20.80 5.32
N VAL A 155 4.64 20.53 6.61
CA VAL A 155 4.70 21.54 7.69
C VAL A 155 6.15 21.99 7.95
N TRP A 156 7.11 21.07 7.86
CA TRP A 156 8.54 21.33 8.07
C TRP A 156 9.39 20.81 6.91
N PRO A 157 9.43 21.52 5.77
CA PRO A 157 10.15 21.08 4.57
C PRO A 157 11.65 20.86 4.77
N LEU A 158 12.28 21.62 5.67
CA LEU A 158 13.71 21.44 6.02
C LEU A 158 14.01 20.07 6.64
N LEU A 159 12.99 19.43 7.23
CA LEU A 159 13.06 18.11 7.86
C LEU A 159 12.30 17.06 7.04
N TYR A 160 12.03 17.33 5.75
CA TYR A 160 11.27 16.45 4.87
C TYR A 160 11.74 14.99 4.98
N TRP A 161 13.04 14.76 4.83
CA TRP A 161 13.63 13.42 4.84
C TRP A 161 13.48 12.70 6.17
N LEU A 162 13.59 13.43 7.28
CA LEU A 162 13.41 12.85 8.59
C LEU A 162 11.97 12.38 8.76
N PHE A 163 10.99 13.26 8.55
CA PHE A 163 9.59 12.92 8.73
C PHE A 163 9.10 11.89 7.71
N HIS A 164 9.52 11.99 6.45
CA HIS A 164 9.19 11.01 5.42
C HIS A 164 9.76 9.62 5.75
N SER A 165 10.99 9.55 6.26
CA SER A 165 11.60 8.27 6.68
C SER A 165 10.90 7.69 7.90
N VAL A 166 10.57 8.52 8.91
CA VAL A 166 9.84 8.08 10.11
C VAL A 166 8.46 7.55 9.71
N TRP A 167 7.77 8.22 8.78
CA TRP A 167 6.51 7.74 8.22
C TRP A 167 6.65 6.32 7.63
N HIS A 168 7.64 6.09 6.76
CA HIS A 168 7.89 4.77 6.17
C HIS A 168 8.23 3.71 7.23
N VAL A 169 9.07 4.04 8.21
CA VAL A 169 9.47 3.10 9.29
C VAL A 169 8.27 2.70 10.14
N CYS A 170 7.43 3.67 10.54
CA CYS A 170 6.20 3.41 11.29
C CYS A 170 5.26 2.52 10.48
N LEU A 171 5.04 2.85 9.21
CA LEU A 171 4.15 2.11 8.32
C LEU A 171 4.64 0.68 8.09
N ALA A 172 5.92 0.49 7.74
CA ALA A 172 6.53 -0.82 7.54
C ALA A 172 6.48 -1.69 8.81
N SER A 173 6.68 -1.08 9.98
CA SER A 173 6.58 -1.78 11.26
C SER A 173 5.13 -2.18 11.57
N ALA A 174 4.17 -1.29 11.29
CA ALA A 174 2.74 -1.58 11.45
C ALA A 174 2.35 -2.80 10.60
N TYR A 175 2.79 -2.80 9.34
CA TYR A 175 2.61 -3.90 8.40
C TYR A 175 3.20 -5.22 8.90
N ALA A 176 4.44 -5.21 9.40
CA ALA A 176 5.07 -6.42 9.92
C ALA A 176 4.28 -7.01 11.11
N HIS A 177 3.76 -6.17 12.00
CA HIS A 177 2.94 -6.60 13.13
C HIS A 177 1.57 -7.12 12.68
N LEU A 178 0.89 -6.40 11.79
CA LEU A 178 -0.38 -6.81 11.21
C LEU A 178 -0.27 -8.16 10.51
N TYR A 179 0.77 -8.33 9.70
CA TYR A 179 1.02 -9.55 8.94
C TYR A 179 1.22 -10.76 9.88
N ARG A 180 2.05 -10.61 10.92
CA ARG A 180 2.26 -11.66 11.93
C ARG A 180 0.96 -12.03 12.64
N HIS A 181 0.13 -11.05 12.99
CA HIS A 181 -1.18 -11.28 13.60
C HIS A 181 -2.07 -12.11 12.67
N LEU A 182 -2.26 -11.66 11.43
CA LEU A 182 -3.11 -12.33 10.45
C LEU A 182 -2.64 -13.77 10.15
N GLU A 183 -1.33 -14.02 10.09
CA GLU A 183 -0.81 -15.38 9.90
C GLU A 183 -1.00 -16.27 11.13
N SER A 184 -0.86 -15.72 12.33
CA SER A 184 -1.11 -16.47 13.56
C SER A 184 -2.59 -16.81 13.74
N SER A 185 -3.49 -16.00 13.19
CA SER A 185 -4.93 -16.19 13.23
C SER A 185 -5.48 -17.01 12.06
N ALA A 186 -4.67 -17.32 11.05
CA ALA A 186 -5.11 -18.12 9.91
C ALA A 186 -5.30 -19.60 10.33
N PRO A 187 -6.44 -20.24 10.00
CA PRO A 187 -6.61 -21.67 10.20
C PRO A 187 -5.48 -22.42 9.50
N ARG A 188 -4.77 -23.31 10.21
CA ARG A 188 -3.75 -24.15 9.56
C ARG A 188 -4.45 -25.00 8.49
N PRO A 189 -3.91 -25.10 7.27
CA PRO A 189 -4.43 -26.06 6.31
C PRO A 189 -4.35 -27.45 6.95
N LYS A 190 -5.48 -28.17 6.95
CA LYS A 190 -5.48 -29.58 7.34
C LYS A 190 -4.48 -30.28 6.41
N GLN A 191 -3.44 -30.89 6.99
CA GLN A 191 -2.56 -31.74 6.21
C GLN A 191 -3.42 -32.87 5.66
N ALA A 192 -3.52 -32.92 4.33
CA ALA A 192 -4.18 -33.99 3.59
C ALA A 192 -3.25 -35.21 3.52
#